data_AF-A0A536B808-F1
#
_entry.id   AF-A0A536B808-F1
#
_cell.length_a   1.000
_cell.length_b   1.000
_cell.length_c   1.000
_cell.angle_alpha   90.00
_cell.angle_beta   90.00
_cell.angle_gamma   90.00
#
_symmetry.space_group_name_H-M   'P 1'
#
loop_
_entity.id
_entity.type
_entity.pdbx_description
1 polymer ?
#
loop_
_entity_poly.entity_id
_entity_poly.type
_entity_poly.pdbx_seq_one_letter_code
_entity_poly.pdbx_strand_id
1 'polypeptide(L)'
;MLSLLLPVAIVAIVVIVGVLAFQRGREGFDLTGNNLLRAYLYLGLFAGVLAIAFGFSALLNAALATAVGNEFVYGGVPAIPPCPVGVDCPQPSVQILVPAVEGLERRRLEDIVRGATFAFFGVLFYLAHRWAFGAMYGRAATLGQHDGLRRAYLLVGTIVFGIGAIALLPIGVYQIVANAVLPRSTNFYQPGVAESLTGGLVSLVFWLIYLRAVVSDARGGSPRSYRAGPSGPPAQPAPVGARIGPGPGERSAGAEAQLPQEFRGMRIVHRQHTYYRKRD
;
A
#
# COMPACT_ATOMS: atom_id res chain seq x y z
N MET A 1 24.13 -7.20 0.06
CA MET A 1 23.12 -7.42 -1.01
C MET A 1 22.00 -8.39 -0.59
N LEU A 2 22.30 -9.48 0.13
CA LEU A 2 21.28 -10.40 0.66
C LEU A 2 20.22 -9.70 1.56
N SER A 3 20.64 -8.71 2.34
CA SER A 3 19.76 -7.91 3.22
C SER A 3 18.72 -7.06 2.49
N LEU A 4 18.96 -6.74 1.21
CA LEU A 4 18.02 -6.00 0.36
C LEU A 4 17.07 -6.94 -0.38
N LEU A 5 17.53 -8.15 -0.69
CA LEU A 5 16.74 -9.17 -1.39
C LEU A 5 15.63 -9.74 -0.51
N LEU A 6 15.85 -9.84 0.80
CA LEU A 6 14.84 -10.37 1.73
C LEU A 6 13.55 -9.53 1.78
N PRO A 7 13.57 -8.20 2.00
CA PRO A 7 12.36 -7.40 1.96
C PRO A 7 11.72 -7.36 0.57
N VAL A 8 12.52 -7.38 -0.51
CA VAL A 8 12.01 -7.47 -1.89
C VAL A 8 11.32 -8.82 -2.13
N ALA A 9 11.88 -9.92 -1.63
CA ALA A 9 11.29 -11.25 -1.73
C ALA A 9 10.01 -11.36 -0.90
N ILE A 10 9.96 -10.75 0.29
CA ILE A 10 8.75 -10.69 1.10
C ILE A 10 7.65 -9.90 0.37
N VAL A 11 7.99 -8.74 -0.21
CA VAL A 11 7.04 -7.97 -1.03
C VAL A 11 6.57 -8.78 -2.24
N ALA A 12 7.47 -9.46 -2.94
CA ALA A 12 7.14 -10.32 -4.07
C ALA A 12 6.21 -11.47 -3.65
N ILE A 13 6.49 -12.13 -2.52
CA ILE A 13 5.66 -13.20 -1.97
C ILE A 13 4.30 -12.66 -1.56
N VAL A 14 4.21 -11.51 -0.90
CA VAL A 14 2.92 -10.93 -0.51
C VAL A 14 2.10 -10.51 -1.74
N VAL A 15 2.74 -9.97 -2.78
CA VAL A 15 2.07 -9.67 -4.05
C VAL A 15 1.60 -10.96 -4.72
N ILE A 16 2.44 -12.00 -4.79
CA ILE A 16 2.10 -13.31 -5.36
C ILE A 16 0.93 -13.94 -4.58
N VAL A 17 1.00 -13.98 -3.25
CA VAL A 17 -0.07 -14.52 -2.40
C VAL A 17 -1.34 -13.70 -2.53
N GLY A 18 -1.25 -12.36 -2.62
CA GLY A 18 -2.38 -11.50 -2.90
C GLY A 18 -3.03 -11.84 -4.24
N VAL A 19 -2.25 -12.00 -5.30
CA VAL A 19 -2.74 -12.42 -6.62
C VAL A 19 -3.37 -13.81 -6.56
N LEU A 20 -2.70 -14.79 -5.95
CA LEU A 20 -3.16 -16.18 -5.83
C LEU A 20 -4.43 -16.32 -4.96
N ALA A 21 -4.54 -15.55 -3.87
CA ALA A 21 -5.74 -15.56 -3.02
C ALA A 21 -6.95 -14.98 -3.76
N PHE A 22 -6.75 -14.00 -4.63
CA PHE A 22 -7.79 -13.47 -5.51
C PHE A 22 -8.13 -14.43 -6.67
N GLN A 23 -7.18 -15.27 -7.12
CA GLN A 23 -7.42 -16.29 -8.16
C GLN A 23 -8.38 -17.41 -7.74
N ARG A 24 -8.49 -17.72 -6.43
CA ARG A 24 -9.33 -18.85 -5.96
C ARG A 24 -10.83 -18.53 -5.85
N GLY A 25 -11.23 -17.26 -5.94
CA GLY A 25 -12.58 -16.84 -5.57
C GLY A 25 -13.57 -16.61 -6.71
N ARG A 26 -13.11 -16.31 -7.93
CA ARG A 26 -13.99 -15.97 -9.06
C ARG A 26 -13.37 -16.39 -10.38
N GLU A 27 -14.24 -16.85 -11.29
CA GLU A 27 -14.00 -17.22 -12.69
C GLU A 27 -12.89 -16.37 -13.33
N GLY A 28 -12.02 -17.04 -14.09
CA GLY A 28 -10.69 -16.60 -14.49
C GLY A 28 -10.58 -15.11 -14.88
N PHE A 29 -9.42 -14.53 -14.57
CA PHE A 29 -9.10 -13.16 -14.95
C PHE A 29 -9.42 -12.93 -16.43
N ASP A 30 -10.36 -12.01 -16.70
CA ASP A 30 -10.40 -11.32 -17.97
C ASP A 30 -9.11 -10.50 -18.07
N LEU A 31 -8.07 -11.07 -18.68
CA LEU A 31 -6.79 -10.47 -19.05
C LEU A 31 -6.97 -9.41 -20.16
N THR A 32 -8.07 -8.65 -20.08
CA THR A 32 -8.28 -7.48 -20.91
C THR A 32 -7.16 -6.48 -20.62
N GLY A 33 -6.61 -5.86 -21.68
CA GLY A 33 -5.50 -4.92 -21.53
C GLY A 33 -5.78 -3.79 -20.53
N ASN A 34 -7.06 -3.45 -20.35
CA ASN A 34 -7.50 -2.46 -19.36
C ASN A 34 -7.28 -2.90 -17.91
N ASN A 35 -7.56 -4.16 -17.55
CA ASN A 35 -7.34 -4.68 -16.21
C ASN A 35 -5.84 -4.82 -15.89
N LEU A 36 -5.05 -5.20 -16.89
CA LEU A 36 -3.60 -5.28 -16.75
C LEU A 36 -2.99 -3.90 -16.48
N LEU A 37 -3.44 -2.88 -17.21
CA LEU A 37 -3.03 -1.50 -17.00
C LEU A 37 -3.41 -0.98 -15.61
N ARG A 38 -4.62 -1.29 -15.11
CA ARG A 38 -5.01 -0.96 -13.72
C ARG A 38 -4.10 -1.61 -12.69
N ALA A 39 -3.81 -2.90 -12.86
CA ALA A 39 -2.92 -3.64 -11.97
C ALA A 39 -1.52 -3.01 -11.94
N TYR A 40 -0.98 -2.68 -13.11
CA TYR A 40 0.29 -1.97 -13.24
C TYR A 40 0.30 -0.64 -12.48
N LEU A 41 -0.75 0.17 -12.63
CA LEU A 41 -0.82 1.47 -11.94
C LEU A 41 -0.94 1.32 -10.42
N TYR A 42 -1.70 0.34 -9.92
CA TYR A 42 -1.75 0.05 -8.48
C TYR A 42 -0.41 -0.45 -7.95
N LEU A 43 0.30 -1.28 -8.72
CA LEU A 43 1.65 -1.71 -8.38
C LEU A 43 2.61 -0.52 -8.33
N GLY A 44 2.51 0.40 -9.29
CA GLY A 44 3.29 1.63 -9.31
C GLY A 44 2.98 2.55 -8.12
N LEU A 45 1.70 2.72 -7.77
CA LEU A 45 1.29 3.44 -6.55
C LEU A 45 1.89 2.80 -5.30
N PHE A 46 1.87 1.47 -5.20
CA PHE A 46 2.42 0.75 -4.08
C PHE A 46 3.94 0.91 -3.98
N ALA A 47 4.65 0.76 -5.11
CA ALA A 47 6.09 0.97 -5.18
C ALA A 47 6.48 2.41 -4.79
N GLY A 48 5.71 3.41 -5.20
CA GLY A 48 5.89 4.80 -4.78
C GLY A 48 5.77 4.95 -3.26
N VAL A 49 4.73 4.35 -2.65
CA VAL A 49 4.56 4.38 -1.18
C VAL A 49 5.71 3.67 -0.46
N LEU A 50 6.21 2.55 -0.97
CA LEU A 50 7.38 1.86 -0.41
C LEU A 50 8.63 2.75 -0.45
N ALA A 51 8.91 3.39 -1.59
CA ALA A 51 10.04 4.30 -1.73
C ALA A 51 9.93 5.48 -0.74
N ILE A 52 8.73 6.04 -0.57
CA ILE A 52 8.45 7.08 0.43
C ILE A 52 8.73 6.57 1.85
N ALA A 53 8.27 5.37 2.20
CA ALA A 53 8.48 4.79 3.52
C ALA A 53 9.98 4.55 3.82
N PHE A 54 10.74 4.02 2.85
CA PHE A 54 12.19 3.88 2.99
C PHE A 54 12.89 5.24 3.11
N GLY A 55 12.46 6.22 2.32
CA GLY A 55 12.96 7.59 2.37
C GLY A 55 12.78 8.22 3.75
N PHE A 56 11.55 8.16 4.29
CA PHE A 56 11.24 8.69 5.61
C PHE A 56 11.95 7.97 6.74
N SER A 57 12.13 6.65 6.66
CA SER A 57 12.89 5.89 7.65
C SER A 57 14.33 6.38 7.75
N ALA A 58 15.01 6.54 6.61
CA ALA A 58 16.38 7.05 6.57
C ALA A 58 16.48 8.52 7.05
N LEU A 59 15.52 9.37 6.67
CA LEU A 59 15.47 10.75 7.19
C LEU A 59 15.24 10.80 8.70
N LEU A 60 14.39 9.93 9.24
CA LEU A 60 14.16 9.82 10.68
C LEU A 60 15.40 9.30 11.42
N ASN A 61 16.17 8.38 10.84
CA ASN A 61 17.45 7.96 11.40
C ASN A 61 18.39 9.17 11.55
N ALA A 62 18.57 9.92 10.47
CA ALA A 62 19.43 11.09 10.48
C ALA A 62 18.94 12.17 11.48
N ALA A 63 17.63 12.43 11.51
CA ALA A 63 17.03 13.38 12.45
C ALA A 63 17.13 12.93 13.91
N LEU A 64 17.03 11.62 14.17
CA LEU A 64 17.26 11.09 15.51
C LEU A 64 18.75 11.23 15.88
N ALA A 65 19.65 10.96 14.93
CA ALA A 65 21.09 11.03 15.17
C ALA A 65 21.56 12.45 15.50
N THR A 66 20.93 13.47 14.93
CA THR A 66 21.20 14.88 15.31
C THR A 66 20.67 15.22 16.70
N ALA A 67 19.58 14.60 17.14
CA ALA A 67 18.96 14.89 18.43
C ALA A 67 19.61 14.17 19.62
N VAL A 68 19.93 12.87 19.47
CA VAL A 68 20.44 12.03 20.58
C VAL A 68 21.87 11.53 20.37
N GLY A 69 22.47 11.81 19.21
CA GLY A 69 23.85 11.45 18.89
C GLY A 69 23.98 10.24 17.95
N ASN A 70 25.03 10.26 17.13
CA ASN A 70 25.28 9.24 16.11
C ASN A 70 25.51 7.84 16.71
N GLU A 71 26.16 7.74 17.88
CA GLU A 71 26.48 6.46 18.53
C GLU A 71 25.22 5.72 19.00
N PHE A 72 24.20 6.43 19.46
CA PHE A 72 22.94 5.81 19.88
C PHE A 72 22.18 5.24 18.69
N VAL A 73 22.17 5.98 17.59
CA VAL A 73 21.38 5.65 16.40
C VAL A 73 22.08 4.58 15.56
N TYR A 74 23.37 4.74 15.28
CA TYR A 74 24.12 3.87 14.37
C TYR A 74 24.95 2.79 15.08
N GLY A 75 25.04 2.85 16.41
CA GLY A 75 25.84 1.96 17.22
C GLY A 75 27.12 2.63 17.73
N GLY A 76 27.55 2.20 18.91
CA GLY A 76 28.74 2.73 19.58
C GLY A 76 30.01 2.05 19.11
N VAL A 77 31.11 2.80 19.13
CA VAL A 77 32.46 2.24 19.01
C VAL A 77 32.83 1.54 20.32
N PRO A 78 33.60 0.43 20.29
CA PRO A 78 34.07 -0.22 21.52
C PRO A 78 34.82 0.79 22.39
N ALA A 79 34.40 0.94 23.64
CA ALA A 79 35.08 1.85 24.56
C ALA A 79 36.47 1.28 24.89
N ILE A 80 37.50 2.13 24.82
CA ILE A 80 38.87 1.75 25.14
C ILE A 80 38.94 1.52 26.67
N PRO A 81 39.38 0.35 27.15
CA PRO A 81 39.52 0.13 28.59
C PRO A 81 40.55 1.11 29.17
N PRO A 82 40.29 1.74 30.33
CA PRO A 82 41.24 2.63 30.97
C PRO A 82 42.51 1.84 31.34
N CYS A 83 43.66 2.45 31.12
CA CYS A 83 44.94 1.85 31.48
C CYS A 83 45.05 1.60 32.98
N PRO A 84 45.55 0.43 33.41
CA PRO A 84 45.92 0.22 34.80
C PRO A 84 46.92 1.29 35.25
N VAL A 85 46.72 1.81 36.47
CA VAL A 85 47.57 2.87 37.04
C VAL A 85 49.03 2.38 37.09
N GLY A 86 49.95 3.11 36.47
CA GLY A 86 51.37 2.77 36.44
C GLY A 86 51.84 1.86 35.29
N VAL A 87 50.96 1.56 34.31
CA VAL A 87 51.34 0.84 33.09
C VAL A 87 51.22 1.79 31.90
N ASP A 88 52.34 2.02 31.20
CA ASP A 88 52.33 2.69 29.88
C ASP A 88 51.71 1.73 28.86
N CYS A 89 50.39 1.81 28.68
CA CYS A 89 49.79 1.19 27.51
C CYS A 89 50.16 2.00 26.26
N PRO A 90 50.36 1.36 25.11
CA PRO A 90 50.26 2.09 23.86
C PRO A 90 48.86 2.74 23.84
N GLN A 91 48.80 4.07 23.88
CA GLN A 91 47.54 4.76 23.62
C GLN A 91 47.01 4.23 22.30
N PRO A 92 45.72 3.87 22.19
CA PRO A 92 45.17 3.54 20.90
C PRO A 92 45.50 4.72 20.00
N SER A 93 46.23 4.45 18.92
CA SER A 93 46.65 5.51 18.03
C SER A 93 45.38 6.26 17.62
N VAL A 94 45.42 7.59 17.67
CA VAL A 94 44.35 8.49 17.20
C VAL A 94 43.80 8.03 15.83
N GLN A 95 44.64 7.32 15.07
CA GLN A 95 44.37 6.59 13.84
C GLN A 95 43.21 5.57 13.87
N ILE A 96 42.74 5.05 15.01
CA ILE A 96 41.63 4.07 15.07
C ILE A 96 40.31 4.73 15.49
N LEU A 97 40.36 5.74 16.36
CA LEU A 97 39.16 6.41 16.88
C LEU A 97 38.57 7.40 15.85
N VAL A 98 39.43 8.15 15.15
CA VAL A 98 39.02 9.14 14.16
C VAL A 98 38.23 8.50 13.00
N PRO A 99 38.69 7.39 12.37
CA PRO A 99 37.91 6.75 11.29
C PRO A 99 36.56 6.20 11.74
N ALA A 100 36.44 5.81 13.02
CA ALA A 100 35.20 5.23 13.53
C ALA A 100 34.13 6.31 13.76
N VAL A 101 34.52 7.46 14.31
CA VAL A 101 33.63 8.64 14.46
C VAL A 101 33.28 9.23 13.10
N GLU A 102 34.25 9.38 12.20
CA GLU A 102 34.01 9.80 10.81
C GLU A 102 33.09 8.83 10.07
N GLY A 103 33.20 7.53 10.33
CA GLY A 103 32.33 6.50 9.77
C GLY A 103 30.86 6.67 10.18
N LEU A 104 30.59 7.04 11.44
CA LEU A 104 29.23 7.30 11.92
C LEU A 104 28.65 8.57 11.27
N GLU A 105 29.45 9.62 11.14
CA GLU A 105 29.05 10.86 10.47
C GLU A 105 28.74 10.62 8.99
N ARG A 106 29.59 9.85 8.31
CA ARG A 106 29.37 9.45 6.93
C ARG A 106 28.06 8.67 6.77
N ARG A 107 27.76 7.71 7.64
CA ARG A 107 26.49 6.97 7.62
C ARG A 107 25.28 7.89 7.78
N ARG A 108 25.37 8.90 8.65
CA ARG A 108 24.32 9.92 8.79
C ARG A 108 24.10 10.68 7.49
N LEU A 109 25.18 11.16 6.86
CA LEU A 109 25.09 11.87 5.59
C LEU A 109 24.54 10.98 4.47
N GLU A 110 24.96 9.72 4.42
CA GLU A 110 24.41 8.72 3.50
C GLU A 110 22.90 8.52 3.72
N ASP A 111 22.43 8.48 4.97
CA ASP A 111 21.00 8.40 5.31
C ASP A 111 20.21 9.65 4.89
N ILE A 112 20.80 10.85 5.04
CA ILE A 112 20.17 12.09 4.57
C ILE A 112 20.02 12.05 3.05
N VAL A 113 21.10 11.76 2.32
CA VAL A 113 21.11 11.74 0.86
C VAL A 113 20.17 10.65 0.33
N ARG A 114 20.29 9.44 0.88
CA ARG A 114 19.44 8.30 0.51
C ARG A 114 17.97 8.60 0.83
N GLY A 115 17.71 9.08 2.04
CA GLY A 115 16.37 9.41 2.52
C GLY A 115 15.68 10.46 1.68
N ALA A 116 16.37 11.57 1.41
CA ALA A 116 15.87 12.65 0.56
C ALA A 116 15.59 12.16 -0.87
N THR A 117 16.52 11.37 -1.44
CA THR A 117 16.37 10.82 -2.79
C THR A 117 15.15 9.91 -2.89
N PHE A 118 15.05 8.90 -2.01
CA PHE A 118 13.93 7.95 -2.04
C PHE A 118 12.59 8.61 -1.72
N ALA A 119 12.54 9.56 -0.78
CA ALA A 119 11.32 10.29 -0.47
C ALA A 119 10.88 11.15 -1.66
N PHE A 120 11.79 11.94 -2.24
CA PHE A 120 11.47 12.81 -3.37
C PHE A 120 11.00 12.02 -4.60
N PHE A 121 11.80 11.05 -5.05
CA PHE A 121 11.42 10.23 -6.21
C PHE A 121 10.22 9.33 -5.91
N GLY A 122 10.07 8.85 -4.68
CA GLY A 122 8.89 8.09 -4.25
C GLY A 122 7.60 8.92 -4.33
N VAL A 123 7.63 10.17 -3.84
CA VAL A 123 6.50 11.10 -3.96
C VAL A 123 6.20 11.40 -5.42
N LEU A 124 7.21 11.74 -6.23
CA LEU A 124 7.02 12.00 -7.65
C LEU A 124 6.42 10.78 -8.37
N PHE A 125 6.94 9.59 -8.11
CA PHE A 125 6.48 8.35 -8.72
C PHE A 125 5.04 8.03 -8.31
N TYR A 126 4.72 8.17 -7.01
CA TYR A 126 3.35 8.01 -6.49
C TYR A 126 2.39 9.00 -7.16
N LEU A 127 2.74 10.28 -7.22
CA LEU A 127 1.89 11.32 -7.81
C LEU A 127 1.71 11.12 -9.30
N ALA A 128 2.76 10.74 -10.04
CA ALA A 128 2.67 10.43 -11.47
C ALA A 128 1.70 9.28 -11.74
N HIS A 129 1.80 8.17 -10.98
CA HIS A 129 0.88 7.05 -11.11
C HIS A 129 -0.53 7.40 -10.66
N ARG A 130 -0.66 8.20 -9.60
CA ARG A 130 -1.96 8.67 -9.11
C ARG A 130 -2.67 9.55 -10.13
N TRP A 131 -1.92 10.43 -10.77
CA TRP A 131 -2.40 11.28 -11.85
C TRP A 131 -2.79 10.46 -13.08
N ALA A 132 -1.94 9.54 -13.53
CA ALA A 132 -2.24 8.64 -14.65
C ALA A 132 -3.52 7.83 -14.42
N PHE A 133 -3.69 7.30 -13.20
CA PHE A 133 -4.90 6.58 -12.81
C PHE A 133 -6.15 7.48 -12.88
N GLY A 134 -6.06 8.72 -12.39
CA GLY A 134 -7.14 9.69 -12.44
C GLY A 134 -7.51 10.13 -13.87
N ALA A 135 -6.50 10.30 -14.73
CA ALA A 135 -6.67 10.70 -16.12
C ALA A 135 -7.37 9.62 -16.96
N MET A 136 -7.04 8.34 -16.73
CA MET A 136 -7.60 7.23 -17.52
C MET A 136 -8.99 6.79 -17.06
N TYR A 137 -9.24 6.77 -15.75
CA TYR A 137 -10.44 6.15 -15.21
C TYR A 137 -11.50 7.14 -14.71
N GLY A 138 -11.17 8.44 -14.63
CA GLY A 138 -12.07 9.46 -14.12
C GLY A 138 -12.50 9.23 -12.66
N ARG A 139 -13.21 10.19 -12.05
CA ARG A 139 -13.70 10.05 -10.66
C ARG A 139 -14.81 9.00 -10.49
N ALA A 140 -15.55 8.70 -11.55
CA ALA A 140 -16.67 7.74 -11.50
C ALA A 140 -16.20 6.27 -11.40
N ALA A 141 -15.09 5.88 -12.04
CA ALA A 141 -14.58 4.51 -11.91
C ALA A 141 -13.99 4.21 -10.52
N THR A 142 -13.54 5.23 -9.79
CA THR A 142 -13.12 5.06 -8.38
C THR A 142 -14.28 4.77 -7.42
N LEU A 143 -15.53 5.00 -7.86
CA LEU A 143 -16.77 4.76 -7.09
C LEU A 143 -17.44 3.42 -7.44
N GLY A 144 -16.90 2.67 -8.40
CA GLY A 144 -17.37 1.32 -8.73
C GLY A 144 -17.16 0.39 -7.53
N GLN A 145 -18.25 0.05 -6.84
CA GLN A 145 -18.31 -0.66 -5.56
C GLN A 145 -17.73 -2.09 -5.52
N HIS A 146 -17.11 -2.56 -6.61
CA HIS A 146 -16.58 -3.92 -6.75
C HIS A 146 -15.20 -3.99 -7.46
N ASP A 147 -14.32 -3.00 -7.28
CA ASP A 147 -12.93 -3.13 -7.77
C ASP A 147 -12.10 -4.02 -6.83
N GLY A 148 -12.01 -5.31 -7.17
CA GLY A 148 -11.18 -6.28 -6.44
C GLY A 148 -9.71 -5.87 -6.36
N LEU A 149 -9.19 -5.16 -7.37
CA LEU A 149 -7.80 -4.68 -7.38
C LEU A 149 -7.56 -3.60 -6.32
N ARG A 150 -8.50 -2.67 -6.15
CA ARG A 150 -8.40 -1.66 -5.08
C ARG A 150 -8.36 -2.32 -3.71
N ARG A 151 -9.21 -3.31 -3.47
CA ARG A 151 -9.24 -4.07 -2.21
C ARG A 151 -7.95 -4.85 -2.00
N ALA A 152 -7.45 -5.51 -3.05
CA ALA A 152 -6.17 -6.21 -3.02
C ALA A 152 -5.03 -5.24 -2.66
N TYR A 153 -4.94 -4.09 -3.32
CA TYR A 153 -3.95 -3.04 -3.03
C TYR A 153 -4.00 -2.58 -1.56
N LEU A 154 -5.20 -2.29 -1.04
CA LEU A 154 -5.36 -1.85 0.34
C LEU A 154 -5.01 -2.96 1.35
N LEU A 155 -5.41 -4.21 1.07
CA LEU A 155 -5.09 -5.36 1.92
C LEU A 155 -3.60 -5.66 1.92
N VAL A 156 -2.96 -5.68 0.75
CA VAL A 156 -1.50 -5.88 0.62
C VAL A 156 -0.76 -4.80 1.39
N GLY A 157 -1.11 -3.52 1.23
CA GLY A 157 -0.51 -2.45 2.01
C GLY A 157 -0.70 -2.62 3.52
N THR A 158 -1.90 -2.99 3.95
CA THR A 158 -2.18 -3.27 5.37
C THR A 158 -1.32 -4.42 5.90
N ILE A 159 -1.16 -5.50 5.15
CA ILE A 159 -0.37 -6.67 5.55
C ILE A 159 1.12 -6.32 5.61
N VAL A 160 1.67 -5.71 4.56
CA VAL A 160 3.10 -5.39 4.47
C VAL A 160 3.51 -4.44 5.58
N PHE A 161 2.79 -3.33 5.76
CA PHE A 161 3.11 -2.36 6.80
C PHE A 161 2.74 -2.87 8.21
N GLY A 162 1.73 -3.73 8.32
CA GLY A 162 1.39 -4.37 9.59
C GLY A 162 2.48 -5.32 10.08
N ILE A 163 2.98 -6.20 9.21
CA ILE A 163 4.12 -7.09 9.51
C ILE A 163 5.35 -6.27 9.89
N GLY A 164 5.66 -5.22 9.12
CA GLY A 164 6.78 -4.33 9.42
C GLY A 164 6.68 -3.69 10.81
N ALA A 165 5.50 -3.20 11.18
CA ALA A 165 5.28 -2.61 12.51
C ALA A 165 5.42 -3.66 13.63
N ILE A 166 4.80 -4.83 13.47
CA ILE A 166 4.83 -5.90 14.48
C ILE A 166 6.24 -6.46 14.66
N ALA A 167 7.03 -6.59 13.58
CA ALA A 167 8.38 -7.12 13.67
C ALA A 167 9.36 -6.09 14.22
N LEU A 168 9.34 -4.86 13.71
CA LEU A 168 10.39 -3.88 13.97
C LEU A 168 10.19 -3.10 15.26
N LEU A 169 8.94 -2.80 15.67
CA LEU A 169 8.70 -2.03 16.90
C LEU A 169 9.18 -2.74 18.17
N PRO A 170 8.85 -4.02 18.43
CA PRO A 170 9.34 -4.70 19.63
C PRO A 170 10.87 -4.77 19.67
N ILE A 171 11.50 -4.98 18.50
CA ILE A 171 12.96 -4.98 18.37
C ILE A 171 13.54 -3.60 18.72
N GLY A 172 12.98 -2.52 18.15
CA GLY A 172 13.42 -1.16 18.43
C GLY A 172 13.24 -0.75 19.89
N VAL A 173 12.08 -1.09 20.48
CA VAL A 173 11.83 -0.85 21.92
C VAL A 173 12.81 -1.61 22.79
N TYR A 174 13.04 -2.90 22.48
CA TYR A 174 14.04 -3.69 23.19
C TYR A 174 15.42 -3.06 23.10
N GLN A 175 15.85 -2.60 21.93
CA GLN A 175 17.16 -1.96 21.75
C GLN A 175 17.27 -0.63 22.52
N ILE A 176 16.22 0.19 22.58
CA ILE A 176 16.19 1.40 23.41
C ILE A 176 16.39 1.03 24.89
N VAL A 177 15.58 0.08 25.39
CA VAL A 177 15.63 -0.33 26.80
C VAL A 177 16.97 -0.97 27.13
N ALA A 178 17.48 -1.84 26.26
CA ALA A 178 18.79 -2.46 26.41
C ALA A 178 19.90 -1.40 26.48
N ASN A 179 19.87 -0.38 25.62
CA ASN A 179 20.86 0.69 25.62
C ASN A 179 20.73 1.65 26.81
N ALA A 180 19.53 1.76 27.41
CA ALA A 180 19.29 2.59 28.59
C ALA A 180 19.65 1.88 29.91
N VAL A 181 19.44 0.57 29.99
CA VAL A 181 19.57 -0.21 31.23
C VAL A 181 20.91 -0.95 31.31
N LEU A 182 21.41 -1.50 30.20
CA LEU A 182 22.62 -2.29 30.23
C LEU A 182 23.85 -1.39 30.27
N PRO A 183 24.82 -1.66 31.17
CA PRO A 183 26.09 -0.95 31.18
C PRO A 183 26.78 -1.06 29.81
N ARG A 184 27.36 0.04 29.34
CA ARG A 184 28.16 -0.01 28.11
C ARG A 184 29.39 -0.88 28.35
N SER A 185 29.41 -2.05 27.72
CA SER A 185 30.58 -2.91 27.71
C SER A 185 31.64 -2.33 26.77
N THR A 186 32.88 -2.21 27.26
CA THR A 186 34.05 -1.81 26.47
C THR A 186 34.43 -2.83 25.38
N ASN A 187 33.98 -4.08 25.52
CA ASN A 187 34.48 -5.21 24.73
C ASN A 187 33.53 -5.66 23.60
N PHE A 188 32.32 -5.06 23.49
CA PHE A 188 31.29 -5.53 22.56
C PHE A 188 30.68 -4.37 21.76
N TYR A 189 30.43 -4.63 20.47
CA TYR A 189 29.71 -3.70 19.60
C TYR A 189 28.25 -3.58 20.06
N GLN A 190 27.79 -2.36 20.31
CA GLN A 190 26.38 -2.09 20.58
C GLN A 190 25.65 -1.80 19.27
N PRO A 191 24.61 -2.58 18.91
CA PRO A 191 23.80 -2.29 17.75
C PRO A 191 23.02 -0.98 17.97
N GLY A 192 23.01 -0.14 16.94
CA GLY A 192 22.21 1.07 16.92
C GLY A 192 20.71 0.78 16.87
N VAL A 193 19.91 1.73 17.36
CA VAL A 193 18.43 1.60 17.40
C VAL A 193 17.74 1.98 16.09
N ALA A 194 18.44 2.63 15.16
CA ALA A 194 17.80 3.37 14.06
C ALA A 194 16.89 2.48 13.21
N GLU A 195 17.47 1.43 12.61
CA GLU A 195 16.83 0.70 11.52
C GLU A 195 15.55 0.00 11.95
N SER A 196 15.50 -0.50 13.19
CA SER A 196 14.34 -1.18 13.77
C SER A 196 13.31 -0.16 14.26
N LEU A 197 13.73 0.87 15.01
CA LEU A 197 12.80 1.80 15.62
C LEU A 197 12.13 2.70 14.58
N THR A 198 12.90 3.37 13.73
CA THR A 198 12.35 4.30 12.75
C THR A 198 11.58 3.56 11.66
N GLY A 199 12.09 2.40 11.23
CA GLY A 199 11.38 1.50 10.33
C GLY A 199 10.04 1.05 10.92
N GLY A 200 10.02 0.66 12.19
CA GLY A 200 8.80 0.30 12.92
C GLY A 200 7.80 1.45 13.04
N LEU A 201 8.26 2.65 13.38
CA LEU A 201 7.41 3.84 13.50
C LEU A 201 6.80 4.25 12.16
N VAL A 202 7.61 4.30 11.10
CA VAL A 202 7.13 4.62 9.75
C VAL A 202 6.12 3.56 9.30
N SER A 203 6.45 2.27 9.50
CA SER A 203 5.55 1.17 9.16
C SER A 203 4.22 1.25 9.93
N LEU A 204 4.25 1.62 11.22
CA LEU A 204 3.06 1.84 12.04
C LEU A 204 2.16 2.94 11.46
N VAL A 205 2.74 4.09 11.09
CA VAL A 205 1.97 5.20 10.51
C VAL A 205 1.29 4.77 9.21
N PHE A 206 2.03 4.14 8.30
CA PHE A 206 1.46 3.65 7.04
C PHE A 206 0.42 2.54 7.27
N TRP A 207 0.68 1.62 8.21
CA TRP A 207 -0.27 0.57 8.57
C TRP A 207 -1.59 1.16 9.06
N LEU A 208 -1.57 2.15 9.93
CA LEU A 208 -2.79 2.80 10.43
C LEU A 208 -3.56 3.50 9.29
N ILE A 209 -2.86 4.13 8.34
CA ILE A 209 -3.48 4.74 7.15
C ILE A 209 -4.18 3.67 6.29
N TYR A 210 -3.50 2.58 5.96
CA TYR A 210 -4.06 1.49 5.15
C TYR A 210 -5.19 0.75 5.88
N LEU A 211 -5.01 0.45 7.16
CA LEU A 211 -6.02 -0.20 8.00
C LEU A 211 -7.29 0.65 8.06
N ARG A 212 -7.15 1.97 8.30
CA ARG A 212 -8.29 2.89 8.26
C ARG A 212 -8.98 2.85 6.90
N ALA A 213 -8.22 2.83 5.80
CA ALA A 213 -8.78 2.77 4.45
C ALA A 213 -9.54 1.44 4.20
N VAL A 214 -9.00 0.29 4.62
CA VAL A 214 -9.65 -1.02 4.53
C VAL A 214 -10.93 -1.06 5.37
N VAL A 215 -10.88 -0.62 6.63
CA VAL A 215 -12.04 -0.58 7.53
C VAL A 215 -13.12 0.35 6.98
N SER A 216 -12.74 1.49 6.41
CA SER A 216 -13.68 2.42 5.77
C SER A 216 -14.33 1.81 4.53
N ASP A 217 -13.57 1.06 3.71
CA ASP A 217 -14.11 0.34 2.56
C ASP A 217 -15.09 -0.76 2.98
N ALA A 218 -14.75 -1.53 4.02
CA ALA A 218 -15.60 -2.58 4.56
C ALA A 218 -16.91 -2.04 5.16
N ARG A 219 -16.85 -0.90 5.87
CA ARG A 219 -18.03 -0.24 6.45
C ARG A 219 -18.89 0.48 5.40
N GLY A 220 -18.25 1.05 4.37
CA GLY A 220 -18.92 1.71 3.24
C GLY A 220 -19.65 0.75 2.31
N GLY A 221 -19.32 -0.55 2.37
CA GLY A 221 -20.13 -1.64 1.85
C GLY A 221 -21.39 -1.84 2.67
N SER A 222 -22.29 -0.84 2.72
CA SER A 222 -23.66 -1.09 3.19
C SER A 222 -24.25 -2.23 2.36
N PRO A 223 -24.90 -3.23 2.98
CA PRO A 223 -25.72 -4.21 2.29
C PRO A 223 -26.94 -3.49 1.70
N ARG A 224 -26.73 -2.69 0.66
CA ARG A 224 -27.81 -2.21 -0.19
C ARG A 224 -28.24 -3.39 -1.02
N SER A 225 -29.21 -4.08 -0.45
CA SER A 225 -30.31 -4.61 -1.22
C SER A 225 -29.87 -5.72 -2.18
N TYR A 226 -29.91 -6.96 -1.67
CA TYR A 226 -30.97 -7.82 -2.21
C TYR A 226 -32.24 -6.97 -2.13
N ARG A 227 -32.45 -6.14 -3.15
CA ARG A 227 -33.75 -5.65 -3.51
C ARG A 227 -34.39 -6.98 -3.82
N ALA A 228 -35.08 -7.53 -2.81
CA ALA A 228 -36.24 -8.34 -3.06
C ALA A 228 -36.88 -7.63 -4.25
N GLY A 229 -36.78 -8.28 -5.43
CA GLY A 229 -37.49 -7.83 -6.60
C GLY A 229 -38.91 -7.52 -6.13
N PRO A 230 -39.55 -6.50 -6.72
CA PRO A 230 -40.81 -5.95 -6.21
C PRO A 230 -41.61 -7.11 -5.65
N SER A 231 -41.84 -7.10 -4.35
CA SER A 231 -42.70 -8.06 -3.66
C SER A 231 -44.11 -7.78 -4.15
N GLY A 232 -44.32 -7.96 -5.45
CA GLY A 232 -45.60 -8.30 -5.98
C GLY A 232 -45.97 -9.63 -5.33
N PRO A 233 -47.26 -9.83 -5.10
CA PRO A 233 -47.75 -11.14 -4.70
C PRO A 233 -47.16 -12.19 -5.67
N PRO A 234 -46.84 -13.41 -5.19
CA PRO A 234 -46.43 -14.49 -6.08
C PRO A 234 -47.40 -14.51 -7.26
N ALA A 235 -46.86 -14.50 -8.49
CA ALA A 235 -47.70 -14.59 -9.68
C ALA A 235 -48.70 -15.71 -9.43
N GLN A 236 -50.00 -15.38 -9.42
CA GLN A 236 -51.04 -16.38 -9.30
C GLN A 236 -50.71 -17.46 -10.33
N PRO A 237 -50.69 -18.75 -9.94
CA PRO A 237 -50.50 -19.81 -10.91
C PRO A 237 -51.52 -19.58 -12.00
N ALA A 238 -51.04 -19.34 -13.22
CA ALA A 238 -51.91 -19.25 -14.38
C ALA A 238 -52.83 -20.47 -14.33
N PRO A 239 -54.16 -20.31 -14.45
CA PRO A 239 -55.05 -21.46 -14.46
C PRO A 239 -54.59 -22.34 -15.63
N VAL A 240 -54.03 -23.50 -15.28
CA VAL A 240 -53.76 -24.60 -16.21
C VAL A 240 -55.13 -25.16 -16.58
N GLY A 241 -55.87 -24.38 -17.37
CA GLY A 241 -56.99 -24.84 -18.15
C GLY A 241 -56.44 -25.51 -19.39
N ALA A 242 -55.93 -26.73 -19.21
CA ALA A 242 -55.65 -27.64 -20.31
C ALA A 242 -56.97 -27.94 -21.03
N ARG A 243 -57.28 -27.15 -22.07
CA ARG A 243 -58.20 -27.59 -23.12
C ARG A 243 -57.40 -28.51 -24.05
N ILE A 244 -57.37 -29.79 -23.69
CA ILE A 244 -57.06 -30.87 -24.63
C ILE A 244 -58.20 -30.86 -25.65
N GLY A 245 -58.00 -30.11 -26.74
CA GLY A 245 -58.82 -30.17 -27.94
C GLY A 245 -58.03 -30.91 -29.02
N PRO A 246 -58.65 -31.85 -29.75
CA PRO A 246 -57.96 -32.56 -30.81
C PRO A 246 -57.65 -31.61 -31.97
N GLY A 247 -56.43 -31.67 -32.50
CA GLY A 247 -56.16 -31.22 -33.88
C GLY A 247 -56.95 -32.10 -34.87
N PRO A 248 -56.91 -31.85 -36.21
CA PRO A 248 -55.95 -31.05 -36.97
C PRO A 248 -56.62 -30.11 -37.99
N GLY A 249 -55.81 -29.34 -38.73
CA GLY A 249 -56.32 -28.61 -39.89
C GLY A 249 -55.29 -27.71 -40.53
N GLU A 250 -54.56 -28.27 -41.50
CA GLU A 250 -53.85 -27.51 -42.52
C GLU A 250 -54.78 -26.49 -43.18
N ARG A 251 -54.40 -25.20 -43.21
CA ARG A 251 -54.58 -24.29 -44.35
C ARG A 251 -54.10 -22.87 -44.04
N SER A 252 -53.17 -22.44 -44.89
CA SER A 252 -53.20 -21.16 -45.61
C SER A 252 -52.99 -19.85 -44.85
N ALA A 253 -51.85 -19.25 -45.22
CA ALA A 253 -51.76 -17.93 -45.86
C ALA A 253 -52.20 -16.67 -45.08
N GLY A 254 -51.22 -15.78 -44.93
CA GLY A 254 -51.43 -14.33 -45.07
C GLY A 254 -51.84 -13.60 -43.80
N ALA A 255 -50.88 -12.96 -43.14
CA ALA A 255 -51.12 -11.70 -42.46
C ALA A 255 -49.78 -10.97 -42.25
N GLU A 256 -49.60 -9.91 -43.02
CA GLU A 256 -48.77 -8.76 -42.66
C GLU A 256 -49.08 -8.32 -41.22
N ALA A 257 -48.04 -8.05 -40.43
CA ALA A 257 -48.17 -7.27 -39.20
C ALA A 257 -46.92 -6.40 -39.02
N GLN A 258 -47.00 -5.23 -39.64
CA GLN A 258 -46.60 -3.91 -39.12
C GLN A 258 -45.42 -3.84 -38.14
N LEU A 259 -44.33 -3.27 -38.64
CA LEU A 259 -43.27 -2.62 -37.86
C LEU A 259 -43.85 -1.41 -37.10
N PRO A 260 -43.63 -1.26 -35.79
CA PRO A 260 -43.81 0.02 -35.13
C PRO A 260 -42.64 0.94 -35.49
N GLN A 261 -42.88 1.84 -36.43
CA GLN A 261 -42.24 3.15 -36.39
C GLN A 261 -42.74 3.92 -35.16
N GLU A 262 -41.91 4.86 -34.71
CA GLU A 262 -42.28 5.97 -33.83
C GLU A 262 -42.08 5.76 -32.33
N PHE A 263 -40.82 5.93 -31.88
CA PHE A 263 -40.59 6.84 -30.74
C PHE A 263 -39.46 7.82 -31.06
N ARG A 264 -39.95 8.90 -31.68
CA ARG A 264 -39.34 10.20 -31.91
C ARG A 264 -38.89 10.81 -30.57
N GLY A 265 -37.60 11.12 -30.48
CA GLY A 265 -37.08 12.26 -29.71
C GLY A 265 -36.82 12.03 -28.23
N MET A 266 -35.59 11.67 -27.88
CA MET A 266 -35.02 12.06 -26.59
C MET A 266 -33.82 12.97 -26.81
N ARG A 267 -34.09 14.24 -26.54
CA ARG A 267 -33.26 15.42 -26.67
C ARG A 267 -32.00 15.27 -25.82
N ILE A 268 -30.84 15.33 -26.46
CA ILE A 268 -29.52 15.40 -25.83
C ILE A 268 -29.47 16.71 -25.02
N VAL A 269 -29.58 16.61 -23.68
CA VAL A 269 -29.35 17.75 -22.80
C VAL A 269 -27.85 17.82 -22.52
N HIS A 270 -27.19 18.65 -23.31
CA HIS A 270 -25.80 19.03 -23.15
C HIS A 270 -25.69 20.00 -21.97
N ARG A 271 -25.36 19.51 -20.76
CA ARG A 271 -25.12 20.37 -19.60
C ARG A 271 -23.64 20.71 -19.50
N GLN A 272 -23.24 21.77 -20.21
CA GLN A 272 -22.00 22.49 -19.92
C GLN A 272 -22.14 23.16 -18.55
N HIS A 273 -21.26 22.82 -17.61
CA HIS A 273 -20.97 23.66 -16.45
C HIS A 273 -19.51 24.11 -16.53
N THR A 274 -19.31 25.20 -17.24
CA THR A 274 -18.27 26.18 -16.97
C THR A 274 -18.66 26.98 -15.72
N TYR A 275 -17.65 27.44 -14.97
CA TYR A 275 -17.59 28.52 -13.95
C TYR A 275 -16.79 28.07 -12.70
N TYR A 276 -15.82 28.80 -12.13
CA TYR A 276 -15.24 30.11 -12.40
C TYR A 276 -13.87 30.23 -11.68
N ARG A 277 -13.00 31.08 -12.22
CA ARG A 277 -11.67 31.46 -11.74
C ARG A 277 -11.75 32.84 -11.08
N LYS A 278 -11.28 32.98 -9.84
CA LYS A 278 -10.85 34.23 -9.15
C LYS A 278 -9.67 33.78 -8.26
N ARG A 279 -8.42 34.28 -8.27
CA ARG A 279 -7.85 35.63 -8.49
C ARG A 279 -8.58 36.69 -7.67
N ASP A 280 -8.15 36.79 -6.42
CA ASP A 280 -7.53 38.00 -5.87
C ASP A 280 -6.20 37.60 -5.21
#